data_AF-A0A8S8YV00-F1
#
_entry.id   AF-A0A8S8YV00-F1
#
_cell.length_a   1.000
_cell.length_b   1.000
_cell.length_c   1.000
_cell.angle_alpha   90.00
_cell.angle_beta   90.00
_cell.angle_gamma   90.00
#
_symmetry.space_group_name_H-M   'P 1'
#
loop_
_entity.id
_entity.type
_entity.pdbx_description
1 polymer ?
#
loop_
_entity_poly.entity_id
_entity_poly.type
_entity_poly.pdbx_seq_one_letter_code
_entity_poly.pdbx_strand_id
1 'polypeptide(L)' 'MSHQKRAGLEPTETDDQVRYPRRSYVRSGHIILEKKYTKTEILNKIAVNLVGKRAKQSK' A
#
# COMPACT_ATOMS: atom_id res chain seq x y z
N MET A 1 -0.91 3.00 11.71
CA MET A 1 -2.14 2.81 10.91
C MET A 1 -1.77 2.77 9.43
N SER A 2 -1.86 1.60 8.80
CA SER A 2 -1.53 1.39 7.37
C SER A 2 -2.54 2.08 6.43
N HIS A 3 -2.09 2.48 5.24
CA HIS A 3 -2.86 3.31 4.29
C HIS A 3 -4.06 2.59 3.67
N GLN A 4 -3.95 1.28 3.56
CA GLN A 4 -4.95 0.38 3.00
C GLN A 4 -6.15 0.26 3.94
N LYS A 5 -5.91 0.16 5.25
CA LYS A 5 -6.97 0.19 6.27
C LYS A 5 -7.76 1.50 6.24
N ARG A 6 -7.08 2.63 6.01
CA ARG A 6 -7.75 3.95 5.82
C ARG A 6 -8.56 4.05 4.52
N ALA A 7 -8.27 3.20 3.54
CA ALA A 7 -9.04 3.07 2.30
C ALA A 7 -10.19 2.05 2.43
N GLY A 8 -10.45 1.52 3.64
CA GLY A 8 -11.44 0.46 3.86
C GLY A 8 -11.04 -0.89 3.26
N LEU A 9 -9.74 -1.07 2.98
CA LEU A 9 -9.18 -2.31 2.44
C LEU A 9 -8.38 -2.99 3.55
N GLU A 10 -8.96 -4.03 4.14
CA GLU A 10 -8.27 -4.85 5.13
C GLU A 10 -7.36 -5.88 4.41
N PRO A 11 -6.04 -5.84 4.62
CA PRO A 11 -5.14 -6.85 4.09
C PRO A 11 -5.36 -8.18 4.79
N THR A 12 -5.43 -9.25 4.00
CA THR A 12 -5.45 -10.63 4.50
C THR A 12 -4.09 -10.99 5.08
N GLU A 13 -3.02 -10.57 4.40
CA GLU A 13 -1.64 -10.78 4.82
C GLU A 13 -0.80 -9.52 4.51
N THR A 14 0.20 -9.28 5.35
CA THR A 14 1.17 -8.19 5.19
C THR A 14 2.54 -8.75 5.49
N ASP A 15 3.47 -8.61 4.55
CA ASP A 15 4.87 -8.98 4.75
C ASP A 15 5.76 -7.81 4.33
N ASP A 16 6.37 -7.19 5.33
CA ASP A 16 7.23 -6.02 5.21
C ASP A 16 8.69 -6.36 4.88
N GLN A 17 9.04 -7.65 4.77
CA GLN A 17 10.39 -8.16 4.54
C GLN A 17 10.58 -8.86 3.17
N VAL A 18 9.51 -9.01 2.37
CA VAL A 18 9.63 -9.65 1.05
C VAL A 18 10.43 -8.82 0.05
N ARG A 19 11.52 -9.42 -0.44
CA ARG A 19 12.30 -8.89 -1.57
C ARG A 19 11.76 -9.37 -2.91
N TYR A 20 10.90 -8.58 -3.57
CA TYR A 20 10.41 -8.91 -4.92
C TYR A 20 10.30 -7.70 -5.87
N PRO A 21 10.88 -7.78 -7.07
CA PRO A 21 11.99 -8.66 -7.45
C PRO A 21 13.23 -8.34 -6.61
N ARG A 22 14.13 -9.31 -6.37
CA ARG A 22 15.31 -9.12 -5.51
C ARG A 22 16.19 -7.96 -6.02
N ARG A 23 16.12 -6.80 -5.37
CA ARG A 23 16.97 -5.62 -5.63
C ARG A 23 17.87 -5.36 -4.43
N SER A 24 19.12 -5.02 -4.70
CA SER A 24 20.21 -5.01 -3.72
C SER A 24 20.04 -4.02 -2.56
N TYR A 25 19.25 -2.96 -2.73
CA TYR A 25 19.23 -1.82 -1.78
C TYR A 25 17.84 -1.36 -1.32
N VAL A 26 16.76 -2.09 -1.66
CA VAL A 26 15.39 -1.62 -1.36
C VAL A 26 14.69 -2.61 -0.44
N ARG A 27 14.24 -2.13 0.72
CA ARG A 27 13.22 -2.82 1.52
C ARG A 27 11.91 -2.76 0.72
N SER A 28 11.56 -3.85 0.06
CA SER A 28 10.22 -4.04 -0.48
C SER A 28 9.38 -4.81 0.54
N GLY A 29 8.09 -4.55 0.53
CA GLY A 29 7.08 -5.34 1.23
C GLY A 29 5.92 -5.57 0.26
N HIS A 30 5.12 -6.59 0.53
CA HIS A 30 3.89 -6.82 -0.20
C HIS A 30 2.72 -7.00 0.76
N ILE A 31 1.54 -6.70 0.25
CA ILE A 31 0.27 -6.86 0.95
C ILE A 31 -0.67 -7.65 0.07
N ILE A 32 -1.40 -8.56 0.68
CA ILE A 32 -2.42 -9.37 0.01
C ILE A 32 -3.77 -8.77 0.37
N LEU A 33 -4.56 -8.44 -0.67
CA LEU A 33 -5.89 -7.87 -0.53
C LEU A 33 -6.90 -8.73 -1.28
N GLU A 34 -8.08 -8.88 -0.69
CA GLU A 34 -9.22 -9.50 -1.38
C GLU A 34 -9.66 -8.63 -2.57
N LYS A 35 -9.88 -9.27 -3.72
CA LYS A 35 -10.22 -8.58 -4.96
C LYS A 35 -11.72 -8.25 -5.04
N LYS A 36 -12.14 -7.23 -4.29
CA LYS A 36 -13.53 -6.69 -4.35
C LYS A 36 -13.76 -5.70 -5.48
N TYR A 37 -12.69 -5.05 -5.93
CA TYR A 37 -12.69 -4.04 -7.00
C TYR A 37 -11.61 -4.39 -8.02
N THR A 38 -11.58 -3.67 -9.15
CA THR A 38 -10.47 -3.82 -10.10
C THR A 38 -9.15 -3.35 -9.48
N LYS A 39 -8.03 -3.87 -9.98
CA LYS A 39 -6.69 -3.51 -9.46
C LYS A 39 -6.46 -1.99 -9.53
N THR A 40 -6.92 -1.34 -10.59
CA THR A 40 -6.78 0.11 -10.79
C THR A 40 -7.56 0.91 -9.75
N GLU A 41 -8.82 0.53 -9.47
CA GLU A 41 -9.63 1.21 -8.46
C GLU A 41 -9.03 1.09 -7.06
N ILE A 42 -8.53 -0.10 -6.71
CA ILE A 42 -7.82 -0.35 -5.45
C ILE A 42 -6.61 0.58 -5.32
N LEU A 43 -5.78 0.64 -6.36
CA LEU A 43 -4.60 1.50 -6.37
C LEU A 43 -4.95 2.98 -6.25
N ASN A 44 -6.00 3.44 -6.95
CA ASN A 44 -6.45 4.82 -6.88
C ASN A 44 -6.91 5.22 -5.47
N LYS A 45 -7.70 4.36 -4.80
CA LYS A 45 -8.15 4.59 -3.42
C LYS A 45 -6.97 4.71 -2.45
N ILE A 46 -5.96 3.84 -2.59
CA ILE A 46 -4.74 3.89 -1.77
C ILE A 46 -3.93 5.18 -2.07
N ALA A 47 -3.83 5.56 -3.34
CA ALA A 47 -3.05 6.71 -3.78
C ALA A 47 -3.57 8.04 -3.20
N VAL A 48 -4.89 8.25 -3.18
CA VAL A 48 -5.51 9.47 -2.61
C VAL A 48 -5.07 9.68 -1.15
N ASN A 49 -5.10 8.60 -0.35
CA ASN A 49 -4.69 8.65 1.05
C ASN A 49 -3.18 8.90 1.23
N LEU A 50 -2.35 8.35 0.35
CA LEU A 50 -0.89 8.57 0.35
C LEU A 50 -0.53 10.01 0.03
N VAL A 51 -1.14 10.58 -1.02
CA VAL A 51 -0.91 11.97 -1.44
C VAL A 51 -1.37 12.93 -0.36
N GLY A 52 -2.57 12.72 0.20
CA GLY A 52 -3.09 13.56 1.28
C GLY A 52 -2.21 13.57 2.54
N LYS A 53 -1.52 12.46 2.86
CA LYS A 53 -0.55 12.43 3.96
C LYS A 53 0.74 13.16 3.59
N ARG A 54 1.29 12.95 2.39
CA ARG A 54 2.51 13.63 1.93
C ARG A 54 2.35 15.14 1.90
N ALA A 55 1.20 15.64 1.44
CA ALA A 55 0.91 17.07 1.42
C ALA A 55 0.92 17.72 2.82
N LYS A 56 0.58 16.96 3.86
CA LYS A 56 0.60 17.42 5.26
C LYS A 56 1.95 17.27 5.95
N GLN A 57 2.87 16.50 5.36
CA GLN A 57 4.17 16.24 5.95
C GLN A 57 5.10 17.40 5.56
N SER A 58 5.47 18.22 6.54
CA SER A 58 6.51 19.26 6.35
C SER A 58 7.80 18.62 5.84
N LYS A 59 8.53 19.37 5.01
CA LYS A 59 9.88 19.02 4.56
C LYS A 59 10.85 18.96 5.72
#